data_AF-A0A7U9N429-F1
#
_entry.id   AF-A0A7U9N429-F1
#
_cell.length_a   1.000
_cell.length_b   1.000
_cell.length_c   1.000
_cell.angle_alpha   90.00
_cell.angle_beta   90.00
_cell.angle_gamma   90.00
#
_symmetry.space_group_name_H-M   'P 1'
#
loop_
_entity.id
_entity.type
_entity.pdbx_description
1 polymer ?
#
loop_
_entity_poly.entity_id
_entity_poly.type
_entity_poly.pdbx_seq_one_letter_code
_entity_poly.pdbx_strand_id
1 'polypeptide(L)'
;MDITALVVAMSIPSAITGFCFWLLERKMEKREKKREKKEAVREKQEFLMVKSIGAALSLGEATAEAVARIPDAHCNGDMHAALEYARQIKHEQKDFLTQQGIEAIF
;
A
#
# COMPACT_ATOMS: atom_id res chain seq x y z
N MET A 1 -16.86 -22.97 -57.76
CA MET A 1 -15.87 -22.67 -56.71
C MET A 1 -15.94 -23.77 -55.69
N ASP A 2 -14.82 -24.43 -55.41
CA ASP A 2 -14.79 -25.57 -54.51
C ASP A 2 -15.05 -25.14 -53.06
N ILE A 3 -15.95 -25.84 -52.37
CA ILE A 3 -16.34 -25.58 -50.98
C ILE A 3 -15.12 -25.56 -50.05
N THR A 4 -14.11 -26.39 -50.37
CA THR A 4 -12.81 -26.44 -49.69
C THR A 4 -12.04 -25.12 -49.78
N ALA A 5 -12.04 -24.46 -50.94
CA ALA A 5 -11.37 -23.18 -51.12
C ALA A 5 -12.05 -22.07 -50.30
N LEU A 6 -13.38 -22.11 -50.17
CA LEU A 6 -14.15 -21.15 -49.38
C LEU A 6 -13.89 -21.30 -47.87
N VAL A 7 -13.83 -22.54 -47.38
CA VAL A 7 -13.50 -22.84 -45.97
C VAL A 7 -12.06 -22.41 -45.63
N VAL A 8 -11.11 -22.67 -46.53
CA VAL A 8 -9.71 -22.23 -46.34
C VAL A 8 -9.62 -20.70 -46.32
N ALA A 9 -10.30 -20.02 -47.26
CA ALA A 9 -10.32 -18.56 -47.32
C ALA A 9 -10.91 -17.89 -46.06
N MET A 10 -11.89 -18.54 -45.40
CA MET A 10 -12.50 -18.03 -44.16
C MET A 10 -11.70 -18.39 -42.89
N SER A 11 -11.02 -19.53 -42.88
CA SER A 11 -10.29 -20.03 -41.71
C SER A 11 -8.97 -19.29 -41.45
N ILE A 12 -8.26 -18.89 -42.52
CA ILE A 12 -6.96 -18.22 -42.40
C ILE A 12 -7.09 -16.84 -41.71
N PRO A 13 -8.00 -15.93 -42.13
CA PRO A 13 -8.16 -14.64 -41.45
C PRO A 13 -8.65 -14.79 -40.00
N SER A 14 -9.50 -15.78 -39.73
CA SER A 14 -10.00 -16.08 -38.37
C SER A 14 -8.87 -16.55 -37.44
N ALA A 15 -7.99 -17.44 -37.92
CA ALA A 15 -6.83 -17.90 -37.16
C ALA A 15 -5.83 -16.76 -36.87
N ILE A 16 -5.58 -15.88 -37.86
CA ILE A 16 -4.74 -14.69 -37.68
C ILE A 16 -5.35 -13.75 -36.63
N THR A 17 -6.66 -13.53 -36.69
CA THR A 17 -7.36 -12.66 -35.74
C THR A 17 -7.29 -13.22 -34.31
N GLY A 18 -7.56 -14.52 -34.13
CA GLY A 18 -7.41 -15.20 -32.83
C GLY A 18 -5.98 -15.13 -32.30
N PHE A 19 -4.98 -15.31 -33.17
CA PHE A 19 -3.57 -15.17 -32.80
C PHE A 19 -3.21 -13.74 -32.37
N CYS A 20 -3.70 -12.72 -33.08
CA CYS A 20 -3.52 -11.32 -32.71
C CYS A 20 -4.15 -11.00 -31.34
N PHE A 21 -5.38 -11.49 -31.09
CA PHE A 21 -6.03 -11.33 -29.78
C PHE A 21 -5.25 -12.02 -28.67
N TRP A 22 -4.77 -13.24 -28.88
CA TRP A 22 -3.97 -13.96 -27.90
C TRP A 22 -2.68 -13.21 -27.54
N LEU A 23 -2.00 -12.61 -28.52
CA LEU A 23 -0.82 -11.77 -28.25
C LEU A 23 -1.16 -10.51 -27.44
N LEU A 24 -2.31 -9.89 -27.69
CA LEU A 24 -2.78 -8.72 -26.96
C LEU A 24 -3.14 -9.07 -25.51
N GLU A 25 -3.93 -10.11 -25.31
CA GLU A 25 -4.32 -10.63 -23.99
C GLU A 25 -3.08 -10.96 -23.16
N ARG A 26 -2.11 -11.67 -23.75
CA ARG A 26 -0.84 -11.99 -23.07
C ARG A 26 -0.02 -10.75 -22.72
N LYS A 27 -0.10 -9.67 -23.49
CA LYS A 27 0.55 -8.38 -23.14
C LYS A 27 -0.20 -7.67 -22.02
N MET A 28 -1.53 -7.70 -22.03
CA MET A 28 -2.38 -7.11 -20.98
C MET A 28 -2.16 -7.84 -19.65
N GLU A 29 -2.22 -9.16 -19.64
CA GLU A 29 -1.98 -10.00 -18.45
C GLU A 29 -0.58 -9.72 -17.85
N LYS A 30 0.46 -9.57 -18.69
CA LYS A 30 1.79 -9.20 -18.22
C LYS A 30 1.86 -7.79 -17.60
N ARG A 31 1.04 -6.85 -18.08
CA ARG A 31 0.96 -5.48 -17.54
C ARG A 31 0.20 -5.48 -16.22
N GLU A 32 -0.92 -6.20 -16.14
CA GLU A 32 -1.71 -6.36 -14.92
C GLU A 32 -0.90 -7.03 -13.82
N LYS A 33 -0.27 -8.17 -14.09
CA LYS A 33 0.62 -8.83 -13.10
C LYS A 33 1.77 -7.95 -12.61
N LYS A 34 2.25 -7.02 -13.45
CA LYS A 34 3.26 -6.02 -13.04
C LYS A 34 2.66 -4.90 -12.18
N ARG A 35 1.41 -4.51 -12.43
CA ARG A 35 0.68 -3.52 -11.62
C ARG A 35 0.33 -4.10 -10.26
N GLU A 36 -0.28 -5.27 -10.22
CA GLU A 36 -0.61 -5.99 -8.99
C GLU A 36 0.61 -6.19 -8.08
N LYS A 37 1.75 -6.62 -8.66
CA LYS A 37 3.00 -6.76 -7.88
C LYS A 37 3.49 -5.43 -7.32
N LYS A 38 3.35 -4.33 -8.08
CA LYS A 38 3.74 -3.00 -7.60
C LYS A 38 2.80 -2.50 -6.51
N GLU A 39 1.50 -2.73 -6.65
CA GLU A 39 0.48 -2.38 -5.66
C GLU A 39 0.69 -3.15 -4.37
N ALA A 40 0.88 -4.47 -4.43
CA ALA A 40 1.18 -5.29 -3.25
C ALA A 40 2.48 -4.88 -2.54
N VAL A 41 3.49 -4.43 -3.28
CA VAL A 41 4.73 -3.91 -2.68
C VAL A 41 4.49 -2.54 -2.03
N ARG A 42 3.69 -1.67 -2.66
CA ARG A 42 3.32 -0.37 -2.09
C ARG A 42 2.51 -0.52 -0.82
N GLU A 43 1.49 -1.37 -0.81
CA GLU A 43 0.69 -1.67 0.39
C GLU A 43 1.56 -2.14 1.55
N LYS A 44 2.48 -3.09 1.28
CA LYS A 44 3.43 -3.56 2.30
C LYS A 44 4.37 -2.45 2.79
N GLN A 45 4.83 -1.59 1.88
CA GLN A 45 5.70 -0.48 2.24
C GLN A 45 4.97 0.55 3.10
N GLU A 46 3.73 0.91 2.76
CA GLU A 46 2.89 1.83 3.52
C GLU A 46 2.59 1.27 4.91
N PHE A 47 2.23 -0.02 5.01
CA PHE A 47 2.04 -0.70 6.28
C PHE A 47 3.29 -0.65 7.18
N LEU A 48 4.47 -0.98 6.61
CA LEU A 48 5.73 -0.92 7.35
C LEU A 48 6.09 0.52 7.76
N MET A 49 5.78 1.51 6.93
CA MET A 49 5.99 2.92 7.25
C MET A 49 5.16 3.33 8.47
N VAL A 50 3.86 3.03 8.48
CA VAL A 50 2.98 3.30 9.64
C VAL A 50 3.51 2.63 10.91
N LYS A 51 3.92 1.36 10.82
CA LYS A 51 4.49 0.62 11.95
C LYS A 51 5.79 1.27 12.46
N SER A 52 6.66 1.72 11.55
CA SER A 52 7.92 2.38 11.90
C SER A 52 7.71 3.74 12.57
N ILE A 53 6.72 4.51 12.11
CA ILE A 53 6.34 5.79 12.72
C ILE A 53 5.82 5.56 14.14
N GLY A 54 4.93 4.59 14.33
CA GLY A 54 4.43 4.24 15.66
C GLY A 54 5.55 3.83 16.62
N ALA A 55 6.49 3.01 16.15
CA ALA A 55 7.66 2.61 16.95
C ALA A 55 8.56 3.81 17.32
N ALA A 56 8.83 4.71 16.37
CA ALA A 56 9.61 5.92 16.62
C ALA A 56 8.92 6.87 17.59
N LEU A 57 7.59 7.02 17.48
CA LEU A 57 6.79 7.86 18.36
C LEU A 57 6.77 7.30 19.78
N SER A 58 6.56 6.00 19.98
CA SER A 58 6.64 5.36 21.31
C SER A 58 8.05 5.46 21.93
N LEU A 59 9.10 5.32 21.11
CA LEU A 59 10.47 5.55 21.57
C LEU A 59 10.68 7.01 22.00
N GLY A 60 10.17 7.96 21.21
CA GLY A 60 10.21 9.38 21.51
C GLY A 60 9.47 9.74 22.80
N GLU A 61 8.28 9.20 23.00
CA GLU A 61 7.50 9.37 24.24
C GLU A 61 8.26 8.86 25.45
N ALA A 62 8.79 7.62 25.39
CA ALA A 62 9.58 7.04 26.47
C ALA A 62 10.85 7.86 26.76
N THR A 63 11.49 8.39 25.72
CA THR A 63 12.67 9.25 25.85
C THR A 63 12.31 10.58 26.52
N ALA A 64 11.24 11.23 26.08
CA ALA A 64 10.76 12.48 26.66
C ALA A 64 10.40 12.30 28.15
N GLU A 65 9.72 11.20 28.50
CA GLU A 65 9.41 10.86 29.89
C GLU A 65 10.66 10.58 30.72
N ALA A 66 11.67 9.91 30.16
CA ALA A 66 12.91 9.63 30.85
C ALA A 66 13.71 10.92 31.10
N VAL A 67 13.80 11.80 30.10
CA VAL A 67 14.52 13.08 30.20
C VAL A 67 13.83 14.02 31.20
N ALA A 68 12.50 14.02 31.25
CA ALA A 68 11.73 14.84 32.20
C ALA A 68 11.97 14.47 33.68
N ARG A 69 12.55 13.30 33.97
CA ARG A 69 12.90 12.87 35.34
C ARG A 69 14.31 13.29 35.76
N ILE A 70 15.09 13.90 34.87
CA ILE A 70 16.47 14.31 35.16
C ILE A 70 16.45 15.72 35.81
N PRO A 71 16.96 15.88 37.05
CA PRO A 71 16.79 17.11 37.83
C PRO A 71 17.44 18.38 37.23
N ASP A 72 18.48 18.23 36.39
CA ASP A 72 19.19 19.35 35.74
C ASP A 72 19.04 19.37 34.21
N ALA A 73 18.08 18.62 33.65
CA ALA A 73 17.89 18.58 32.20
C ALA A 73 17.24 19.86 31.68
N HIS A 74 18.04 20.70 31.04
CA HIS A 74 17.55 21.88 30.33
C HIS A 74 17.29 21.54 28.85
N CYS A 75 16.06 21.11 28.55
CA CYS A 75 15.65 20.91 27.16
C CYS A 75 15.33 22.24 26.48
N ASN A 76 15.74 22.40 25.21
CA ASN A 76 15.34 23.56 24.42
C ASN A 76 13.91 23.35 23.89
N GLY A 77 13.03 24.34 24.11
CA GLY A 77 11.62 24.26 23.74
C GLY A 77 10.74 23.56 24.78
N ASP A 78 9.43 23.53 24.53
CA ASP A 78 8.44 22.93 25.44
C ASP A 78 8.25 21.44 25.13
N MET A 79 9.03 20.60 25.80
CA MET A 79 8.95 19.13 25.68
C MET A 79 7.60 18.59 26.18
N HIS A 80 6.96 19.25 27.14
CA HIS A 80 5.67 18.80 27.67
C HIS A 80 4.57 19.00 26.64
N ALA A 81 4.50 20.17 26.01
CA ALA A 81 3.54 20.43 24.94
C ALA A 81 3.76 19.50 23.73
N ALA A 82 5.02 19.25 23.37
CA ALA A 82 5.35 18.32 22.28
C ALA A 82 4.93 16.88 22.59
N LEU A 83 5.15 16.41 23.82
CA LEU A 83 4.76 15.08 24.27
C LEU A 83 3.24 14.93 24.32
N GLU A 84 2.53 15.94 24.80
CA GLU A 84 1.06 15.91 24.86
C GLU A 84 0.45 15.88 23.46
N TYR A 85 0.97 16.69 22.54
CA TYR A 85 0.57 16.65 21.14
C TYR A 85 0.84 15.28 20.50
N ALA A 86 2.03 14.70 20.71
CA ALA A 86 2.37 13.38 20.18
C ALA A 86 1.41 12.28 20.70
N ARG A 87 1.04 12.32 21.99
CA ARG A 87 0.06 11.42 22.59
C ARG A 87 -1.32 11.58 21.97
N GLN A 88 -1.78 12.83 21.80
CA GLN A 88 -3.06 13.11 21.15
C GLN A 88 -3.12 12.51 19.74
N ILE A 89 -2.13 12.78 18.90
CA ILE A 89 -2.07 12.25 17.53
C ILE A 89 -2.00 10.71 17.53
N LYS A 90 -1.28 10.10 18.47
CA LYS A 90 -1.24 8.64 18.62
C LYS A 90 -2.62 8.06 18.95
N HIS A 91 -3.38 8.72 19.82
CA HIS A 91 -4.74 8.32 20.16
C HIS A 91 -5.68 8.45 18.96
N GLU A 92 -5.67 9.59 18.27
CA GLU A 92 -6.46 9.81 17.05
C GLU A 92 -6.13 8.77 15.97
N GLN A 93 -4.84 8.47 15.76
CA GLN A 93 -4.42 7.44 14.80
C GLN A 93 -4.92 6.04 15.19
N LYS A 94 -4.87 5.69 16.48
CA LYS A 94 -5.38 4.40 16.98
C LYS A 94 -6.89 4.29 16.76
N ASP A 95 -7.63 5.35 17.06
CA ASP A 95 -9.09 5.36 16.93
C ASP A 95 -9.49 5.24 15.45
N PHE A 96 -8.81 5.98 14.57
CA PHE A 96 -9.01 5.88 13.12
C PHE A 96 -8.75 4.47 12.59
N LEU A 97 -7.63 3.84 12.96
CA LEU A 97 -7.32 2.47 12.52
C LEU A 97 -8.32 1.45 13.09
N THR A 98 -8.80 1.66 14.32
CA THR A 98 -9.83 0.81 14.93
C THR A 98 -11.15 0.94 14.18
N GLN A 99 -11.56 2.16 13.84
CA GLN A 99 -12.76 2.42 13.05
C GLN A 99 -12.67 1.75 11.67
N GLN A 100 -11.57 1.96 10.93
CA GLN A 100 -11.35 1.31 9.63
C GLN A 100 -11.34 -0.23 9.76
N GLY A 101 -10.79 -0.76 10.85
CA GLY A 101 -10.81 -2.19 11.14
C GLY A 101 -12.21 -2.75 11.36
N ILE A 102 -13.09 -2.00 12.04
CA ILE A 102 -14.50 -2.37 12.24
C ILE A 102 -15.26 -2.28 10.91
N GLU A 103 -15.10 -1.18 10.15
CA GLU A 103 -15.73 -0.97 8.84
C GLU A 103 -15.30 -2.02 7.80
N ALA A 104 -14.11 -2.61 7.92
CA ALA A 104 -13.66 -3.69 7.04
C ALA A 104 -14.28 -5.06 7.38
N ILE A 105 -14.83 -5.23 8.60
CA ILE A 105 -15.45 -6.48 9.06
C ILE A 105 -16.96 -6.53 8.73
N PHE A 106 -17.63 -5.38 8.77
CA PHE A 106 -19.08 -5.24 8.56
C PHE A 106 -19.41 -4.74 7.15
#